data_AF-A0A453IP86-F1
#
_entry.id   AF-A0A453IP86-F1
#
_cell.length_a   1.000
_cell.length_b   1.000
_cell.length_c   1.000
_cell.angle_alpha   90.00
_cell.angle_beta   90.00
_cell.angle_gamma   90.00
#
_symmetry.space_group_name_H-M   'P 1'
#
loop_
_entity.id
_entity.type
_entity.pdbx_description
1 polymer ?
#
loop_
_entity_poly.entity_id
_entity_poly.type
_entity_poly.pdbx_seq_one_letter_code
_entity_poly.pdbx_strand_id
1 'polypeptide(L)'
;VSRKLKKVLETRTDSPDLLASLGALSTFYEHNTPQARRNLKSSVEQRALAINRHFLDASLPAQKALDRVEGEVHALDDSWKKIEEALSSCSASTGDIISTTERLQQELEVITQRQEIVSCFLRDYQLSNEEIHALREEDIDEKFFKALLHVQEIHSNCKVLLRTHHQRAGLELMDMMSVYQEGAYERLCR
;
A
#
# COMPACT_ATOMS: atom_id res chain seq x y z
N VAL A 1 67.20 -30.15 59.18
CA VAL A 1 66.78 -31.00 58.05
C VAL A 1 65.37 -31.59 58.24
N SER A 2 65.00 -32.06 59.45
CA SER A 2 63.70 -32.70 59.74
C SER A 2 62.42 -31.89 59.39
N ARG A 3 62.39 -30.56 59.59
CA ARG A 3 61.20 -29.74 59.28
C ARG A 3 60.92 -29.58 57.78
N LYS A 4 61.97 -29.47 56.95
CA LYS A 4 61.83 -29.38 55.49
C LYS A 4 61.35 -30.71 54.91
N LEU A 5 61.88 -31.81 55.41
CA LEU A 5 61.47 -33.16 55.03
C LEU A 5 59.99 -33.41 55.37
N LYS A 6 59.57 -33.06 56.60
CA LYS A 6 58.18 -33.18 57.04
C LYS A 6 57.22 -32.34 56.18
N LYS A 7 57.62 -31.11 55.85
CA LYS A 7 56.82 -30.23 54.98
C LYS A 7 56.67 -30.78 53.56
N VAL A 8 57.71 -31.39 52.99
CA VAL A 8 57.66 -32.04 51.67
C VAL A 8 56.76 -33.28 51.71
N LEU A 9 56.85 -34.08 52.77
CA LEU A 9 55.99 -35.25 52.97
C LEU A 9 54.50 -34.89 53.21
N GLU A 10 54.24 -33.73 53.82
CA GLU A 10 52.89 -33.18 54.02
C GLU A 10 52.33 -32.50 52.76
N THR A 11 53.17 -32.16 51.78
CA THR A 11 52.69 -31.58 50.52
C THR A 11 52.17 -32.73 49.64
N ARG A 12 50.87 -32.71 49.34
CA ARG A 12 50.26 -33.68 48.43
C ARG A 12 50.77 -33.45 47.01
N THR A 13 51.85 -34.15 46.64
CA THR A 13 52.48 -34.06 45.31
C THR A 13 51.65 -34.71 44.21
N ASP A 14 50.68 -35.55 44.59
CA ASP A 14 49.98 -36.45 43.67
C ASP A 14 48.59 -35.91 43.27
N SER A 15 48.28 -34.65 43.63
CA SER A 15 47.02 -34.05 43.20
C SER A 15 47.06 -33.74 41.70
N PRO A 16 45.97 -34.03 40.95
CA PRO A 16 45.94 -33.82 39.50
C PRO A 16 46.20 -32.36 39.12
N ASP A 17 45.69 -31.41 39.90
CA ASP A 17 45.87 -29.97 39.64
C ASP A 17 47.33 -29.52 39.82
N LEU A 18 48.03 -30.08 40.81
CA LEU A 18 49.44 -29.77 41.04
C LEU A 18 50.31 -30.39 39.94
N LEU A 19 50.03 -31.64 39.56
CA LEU A 19 50.71 -32.29 38.44
C LEU A 19 50.48 -31.52 37.12
N ALA A 20 49.27 -31.05 36.86
CA ALA A 20 48.95 -30.23 35.70
C ALA A 20 49.71 -28.88 35.73
N SER A 21 49.72 -28.21 36.88
CA SER A 21 50.44 -26.94 37.07
C SER A 21 51.95 -27.10 36.91
N LEU A 22 52.52 -28.18 37.45
CA LEU A 22 53.93 -28.53 37.29
C LEU A 22 54.26 -28.93 35.84
N GLY A 23 53.36 -29.65 35.16
CA GLY A 23 53.46 -29.95 33.74
C GLY A 23 53.50 -28.68 32.90
N ALA A 24 52.61 -27.73 33.16
CA ALA A 24 52.59 -26.43 32.50
C ALA A 24 53.86 -25.60 32.80
N LEU A 25 54.39 -25.69 34.03
CA LEU A 25 55.66 -25.06 34.42
C LEU A 25 56.85 -25.67 33.67
N SER A 26 56.85 -26.99 33.53
CA SER A 26 57.91 -27.74 32.85
C SER A 26 58.04 -27.40 31.36
N THR A 27 57.01 -26.85 30.72
CA THR A 27 57.09 -26.47 29.30
C THR A 27 57.99 -25.25 29.04
N PHE A 28 58.39 -24.51 30.09
CA PHE A 28 59.19 -23.28 29.96
C PHE A 28 60.24 -23.10 31.06
N TYR A 29 60.20 -23.91 32.11
CA TYR A 29 61.15 -23.90 33.20
C TYR A 29 62.11 -25.10 33.08
N GLU A 30 63.10 -25.00 32.20
CA GLU A 30 63.99 -26.12 31.84
C GLU A 30 65.13 -26.35 32.85
N HIS A 31 65.55 -25.31 33.57
CA HIS A 31 66.73 -25.36 34.44
C HIS A 31 66.47 -24.81 35.84
N ASN A 32 66.65 -25.64 36.87
CA ASN A 32 66.45 -25.28 38.28
C ASN A 32 67.70 -24.61 38.90
N THR A 33 68.13 -23.48 38.34
CA THR A 33 69.26 -22.70 38.88
C THR A 33 68.79 -21.75 40.01
N PRO A 34 69.68 -21.29 40.91
CA PRO A 34 69.32 -20.28 41.93
C PRO A 34 68.79 -18.96 41.35
N GLN A 35 69.22 -18.59 40.14
CA GLN A 35 68.73 -17.42 39.43
C GLN A 35 67.34 -17.67 38.81
N ALA A 36 67.13 -18.83 38.18
CA ALA A 36 65.83 -19.23 37.66
C ALA A 36 64.76 -19.31 38.77
N ARG A 37 65.11 -19.82 39.96
CA ARG A 37 64.21 -19.83 41.13
C ARG A 37 63.84 -18.42 41.62
N ARG A 38 64.79 -17.48 41.61
CA ARG A 38 64.53 -16.08 41.98
C ARG A 38 63.61 -15.38 40.98
N ASN A 39 63.72 -15.74 39.70
CA ASN A 39 62.95 -15.11 38.62
C ASN A 39 61.63 -15.82 38.28
N LEU A 40 61.37 -17.00 38.86
CA LEU A 40 60.22 -17.87 38.52
C LEU A 40 58.89 -17.14 38.53
N LYS A 41 58.62 -16.35 39.58
CA LYS A 41 57.38 -15.58 39.69
C LYS A 41 57.23 -14.60 38.52
N SER A 42 58.28 -13.84 38.21
CA SER A 42 58.29 -12.89 37.10
C SER A 42 58.10 -13.58 35.75
N SER A 43 58.73 -14.74 35.53
CA SER A 43 58.56 -15.53 34.31
C SER A 43 57.13 -16.07 34.15
N VAL A 44 56.51 -16.53 35.25
CA VAL A 44 55.11 -16.97 35.25
C VAL A 44 54.18 -15.79 34.93
N GLU A 45 54.38 -14.64 35.57
CA GLU A 45 53.59 -13.43 35.33
C GLU A 45 53.73 -12.91 33.89
N GLN A 46 54.95 -12.89 33.34
CA GLN A 46 55.19 -12.52 31.94
C GLN A 46 54.49 -13.46 30.97
N ARG A 47 54.52 -14.78 31.23
CA ARG A 47 53.81 -15.75 30.41
C ARG A 47 52.30 -15.58 30.50
N ALA A 48 51.76 -15.35 31.70
CA ALA A 48 50.33 -15.09 31.88
C ALA A 48 49.89 -13.83 31.10
N LEU A 49 50.67 -12.75 31.17
CA LEU A 49 50.42 -11.54 30.38
C LEU A 49 50.49 -11.82 28.87
N ALA A 50 51.46 -12.59 28.40
CA ALA A 50 51.59 -12.95 26.99
C ALA A 50 50.38 -13.77 26.50
N ILE A 51 49.92 -14.74 27.30
CA ILE A 51 48.73 -15.56 26.98
C ILE A 51 47.48 -14.67 26.91
N ASN A 52 47.27 -13.80 27.90
CA ASN A 52 46.12 -12.89 27.90
C ASN A 52 46.15 -11.94 26.70
N ARG A 53 47.32 -11.41 26.34
CA ARG A 53 47.47 -10.55 25.17
C ARG A 53 47.17 -11.30 23.88
N HIS A 54 47.70 -12.51 23.72
CA HIS A 54 47.39 -13.35 22.58
C HIS A 54 45.89 -13.68 22.50
N PHE A 55 45.24 -13.96 23.64
CA PHE A 55 43.81 -14.19 23.69
C PHE A 55 43.02 -12.97 23.23
N LEU A 56 43.36 -11.77 23.72
CA LEU A 56 42.73 -10.53 23.29
C LEU A 56 42.92 -10.29 21.79
N ASP A 57 44.16 -10.41 21.30
CA ASP A 57 44.50 -10.22 19.89
C ASP A 57 43.77 -11.24 18.99
N ALA A 58 43.63 -12.49 19.44
CA ALA A 58 42.90 -13.54 18.71
C ALA A 58 41.37 -13.35 18.76
N SER A 59 40.83 -12.78 19.84
CA SER A 59 39.40 -12.52 20.00
C SER A 59 38.91 -11.26 19.29
N LEU A 60 39.80 -10.29 19.07
CA LEU A 60 39.48 -8.99 18.48
C LEU A 60 38.82 -9.08 17.08
N PRO A 61 39.25 -9.95 16.15
CA PRO A 61 38.59 -10.10 14.86
C PRO A 61 37.15 -10.61 15.00
N ALA A 62 36.91 -11.55 15.93
CA ALA A 62 35.58 -12.09 16.17
C ALA A 62 34.65 -11.02 16.77
N GLN A 63 35.16 -10.21 17.71
CA GLN A 63 34.42 -9.06 18.24
C GLN A 63 34.04 -8.07 17.14
N LYS A 64 35.00 -7.65 16.30
CA LYS A 64 34.73 -6.74 15.18
C LYS A 64 33.73 -7.30 14.16
N ALA A 65 33.76 -8.62 13.94
CA ALA A 65 32.79 -9.28 13.08
C ALA A 65 31.37 -9.23 13.69
N LEU A 66 31.23 -9.43 15.00
CA LEU A 66 29.97 -9.28 15.72
C LEU A 66 29.46 -7.83 15.67
N ASP A 67 30.32 -6.85 15.95
CA ASP A 67 29.95 -5.42 15.88
C ASP A 67 29.44 -5.04 14.48
N ARG A 68 30.04 -5.61 13.43
CA ARG A 68 29.59 -5.40 12.05
C ARG A 68 28.22 -6.02 11.80
N VAL A 69 28.00 -7.26 12.25
CA VAL A 69 26.70 -7.93 12.10
C VAL A 69 25.61 -7.17 12.86
N GLU A 70 25.90 -6.71 14.06
CA GLU A 70 24.99 -5.86 14.84
C GLU A 70 24.64 -4.57 14.08
N GLY A 71 25.64 -3.89 13.49
CA GLY A 71 25.41 -2.73 12.64
C GLY A 71 24.56 -3.02 11.40
N GLU A 72 24.79 -4.15 10.73
CA GLU A 72 23.99 -4.58 9.57
C GLU A 72 22.53 -4.90 9.97
N VAL A 73 22.32 -5.53 11.13
CA VAL A 73 20.98 -5.80 11.67
C VAL A 73 20.25 -4.52 12.03
N HIS A 74 20.94 -3.54 12.65
CA HIS A 74 20.35 -2.24 12.93
C HIS A 74 19.98 -1.48 11.66
N ALA A 75 20.85 -1.49 10.64
CA ALA A 75 20.55 -0.88 9.36
C ALA A 75 19.34 -1.55 8.67
N LEU A 76 19.20 -2.87 8.81
CA LEU A 76 18.05 -3.60 8.31
C LEU A 76 16.76 -3.21 9.04
N ASP A 77 16.79 -3.14 10.38
CA ASP A 77 15.64 -2.69 11.20
C ASP A 77 15.18 -1.27 10.82
N ASP A 78 16.13 -0.34 10.64
CA ASP A 78 15.82 1.01 10.20
C ASP A 78 15.22 1.04 8.78
N SER A 79 15.70 0.17 7.88
CA SER A 79 15.14 0.05 6.54
C SER A 79 13.73 -0.52 6.56
N TRP A 80 13.47 -1.50 7.44
CA TRP A 80 12.16 -2.11 7.62
C TRP A 80 11.14 -1.09 8.11
N LYS A 81 11.49 -0.30 9.13
CA LYS A 81 10.64 0.79 9.64
C LYS A 81 10.24 1.78 8.56
N LYS A 82 11.18 2.18 7.70
CA LYS A 82 10.89 3.08 6.56
C LYS A 82 9.93 2.45 5.56
N ILE A 83 10.09 1.15 5.27
CA ILE A 83 9.19 0.42 4.37
C ILE A 83 7.79 0.32 4.98
N GLU A 84 7.69 0.03 6.28
CA GLU A 84 6.43 -0.06 7.02
C GLU A 84 5.69 1.29 7.05
N GLU A 85 6.40 2.40 7.30
CA GLU A 85 5.86 3.75 7.22
C GLU A 85 5.38 4.10 5.81
N ALA A 86 6.17 3.77 4.77
CA ALA A 86 5.79 4.01 3.38
C ALA A 86 4.56 3.18 2.97
N LEU A 87 4.50 1.91 3.39
CA LEU A 87 3.39 1.01 3.10
C LEU A 87 2.10 1.44 3.79
N SER A 88 2.17 1.80 5.08
CA SER A 88 1.00 2.29 5.82
C SER A 88 0.46 3.59 5.24
N SER A 89 1.34 4.54 4.88
CA SER A 89 0.96 5.78 4.18
C SER A 89 0.33 5.52 2.81
N CYS A 90 0.92 4.62 2.01
CA CYS A 90 0.37 4.23 0.72
C CYS A 90 -0.99 3.55 0.85
N SER A 91 -1.16 2.67 1.84
CA SER A 91 -2.43 2.01 2.13
C SER A 91 -3.51 3.01 2.52
N ALA A 92 -3.20 3.99 3.36
CA ALA A 92 -4.14 5.03 3.76
C ALA A 92 -4.57 5.88 2.56
N SER A 93 -3.61 6.38 1.78
CA SER A 93 -3.87 7.16 0.57
C SER A 93 -4.69 6.38 -0.46
N THR A 94 -4.37 5.09 -0.66
CA THR A 94 -5.13 4.22 -1.57
C THR A 94 -6.55 4.03 -1.07
N GLY A 95 -6.76 3.88 0.25
CA GLY A 95 -8.11 3.82 0.84
C GLY A 95 -8.94 5.06 0.56
N ASP A 96 -8.34 6.25 0.69
CA ASP A 96 -9.01 7.52 0.36
C ASP A 96 -9.35 7.61 -1.14
N ILE A 97 -8.43 7.19 -2.02
CA ILE A 97 -8.68 7.16 -3.47
C ILE A 97 -9.80 6.18 -3.82
N ILE A 98 -9.84 4.99 -3.21
CA ILE A 98 -10.91 4.01 -3.43
C ILE A 98 -12.25 4.59 -2.99
N SER A 99 -12.35 5.13 -1.77
CA SER A 99 -13.61 5.69 -1.27
C SER A 99 -14.12 6.86 -2.11
N THR A 100 -13.21 7.73 -2.56
CA THR A 100 -13.57 8.85 -3.44
C THR A 100 -14.00 8.37 -4.83
N THR A 101 -13.35 7.34 -5.37
CA THR A 101 -13.71 6.73 -6.66
C THR A 101 -15.07 6.04 -6.58
N GLU A 102 -15.35 5.27 -5.53
CA GLU A 102 -16.65 4.62 -5.31
C GLU A 102 -17.78 5.65 -5.21
N ARG A 103 -17.56 6.75 -4.47
CA ARG A 103 -18.53 7.85 -4.38
C ARG A 103 -18.80 8.47 -5.75
N LEU A 104 -17.75 8.78 -6.51
CA LEU A 104 -17.89 9.36 -7.85
C LEU A 104 -18.59 8.40 -8.81
N GLN A 105 -18.36 7.09 -8.69
CA GLN A 105 -19.02 6.09 -9.51
C GLN A 105 -20.53 6.02 -9.23
N GLN A 106 -20.94 6.10 -7.96
CA GLN A 106 -22.35 6.19 -7.58
C GLN A 106 -23.00 7.49 -8.09
N GLU A 107 -22.32 8.62 -7.95
CA GLU A 107 -22.80 9.91 -8.46
C GLU A 107 -22.97 9.86 -9.99
N LEU A 108 -22.01 9.27 -10.70
CA LEU A 108 -22.07 9.09 -12.14
C LEU A 108 -23.27 8.24 -12.53
N GLU A 109 -23.50 7.10 -11.86
CA GLU A 109 -24.65 6.23 -12.15
C GLU A 109 -25.98 6.97 -11.99
N VAL A 110 -26.16 7.75 -10.92
CA VAL A 110 -27.36 8.56 -10.69
C VAL A 110 -27.53 9.63 -11.77
N ILE A 111 -26.45 10.29 -12.18
CA ILE A 111 -26.48 11.31 -13.23
C ILE A 111 -26.83 10.67 -14.58
N THR A 112 -26.25 9.51 -14.91
CA THR A 112 -26.53 8.78 -16.15
C THR A 112 -27.99 8.34 -16.20
N GLN A 113 -28.54 7.78 -15.12
CA GLN A 113 -29.96 7.42 -15.05
C GLN A 113 -30.86 8.64 -15.25
N ARG A 114 -30.55 9.77 -14.62
CA ARG A 114 -31.30 11.03 -14.82
C ARG A 114 -31.20 11.52 -16.26
N GLN A 115 -30.03 11.43 -16.88
CA GLN A 115 -29.82 11.80 -18.27
C GLN A 115 -30.66 10.93 -19.22
N GLU A 116 -30.74 9.61 -18.97
CA GLU A 116 -31.58 8.68 -19.74
C GLU A 116 -33.07 8.99 -19.59
N ILE A 117 -33.52 9.34 -18.38
CA ILE A 117 -34.91 9.76 -18.15
C ILE A 117 -35.22 11.04 -18.94
N VAL A 118 -34.32 12.03 -18.87
CA VAL A 118 -34.49 13.29 -19.61
C VAL A 118 -34.45 13.04 -21.12
N SER A 119 -33.54 12.20 -21.63
CA SER A 119 -33.47 11.92 -23.07
C SER A 119 -34.71 11.20 -23.59
N CYS A 120 -35.24 10.22 -22.84
CA CYS A 120 -36.52 9.59 -23.15
C CYS A 120 -37.66 10.62 -23.14
N PHE A 121 -37.72 11.48 -22.12
CA PHE A 121 -38.75 12.51 -22.03
C PHE A 121 -38.70 13.49 -23.20
N LEU A 122 -37.51 13.97 -23.59
CA LEU A 122 -37.35 14.88 -24.73
C LEU A 122 -37.76 14.19 -26.04
N ARG A 123 -37.36 12.93 -26.25
CA ARG A 123 -37.78 12.17 -27.43
C ARG A 123 -39.30 12.02 -27.50
N ASP A 124 -39.94 11.69 -26.38
CA ASP A 124 -41.35 11.32 -26.36
C ASP A 124 -42.30 12.54 -26.34
N TYR A 125 -41.79 13.74 -26.00
CA TYR A 125 -42.61 14.95 -25.78
C TYR A 125 -42.09 16.24 -26.42
N GLN A 126 -40.94 16.24 -27.10
CA GLN A 126 -40.41 17.43 -27.76
C GLN A 126 -40.09 17.17 -29.23
N LEU A 127 -40.61 18.04 -30.10
CA LEU A 127 -40.18 18.10 -31.49
C LEU A 127 -38.80 18.75 -31.59
N SER A 128 -37.94 18.16 -32.39
CA SER A 128 -36.66 18.77 -32.76
C SER A 128 -36.89 20.03 -33.60
N ASN A 129 -35.91 20.94 -33.60
CA ASN A 129 -35.98 22.16 -34.43
C ASN A 129 -36.08 21.84 -35.92
N GLU A 130 -35.50 20.71 -36.36
CA GLU A 130 -35.58 20.25 -37.76
C GLU A 130 -37.00 19.81 -38.12
N GLU A 131 -37.70 19.11 -37.21
CA GLU A 131 -39.10 18.70 -37.42
C GLU A 131 -40.05 19.89 -37.43
N ILE A 132 -39.84 20.87 -36.53
CA ILE A 132 -40.60 22.11 -36.51
C ILE A 132 -40.42 22.88 -37.82
N HIS A 133 -39.18 22.94 -38.34
CA HIS A 133 -38.87 23.59 -39.61
C HIS A 133 -39.49 22.83 -40.80
N ALA A 134 -39.41 21.50 -40.82
CA ALA A 134 -40.05 20.68 -41.85
C ALA A 134 -41.57 20.91 -41.91
N LEU A 135 -42.23 21.03 -40.75
CA LEU A 135 -43.67 21.31 -40.67
C LEU A 135 -44.05 22.73 -41.13
N ARG A 136 -43.16 23.72 -40.95
CA ARG A 136 -43.45 25.15 -41.22
C ARG A 136 -42.96 25.68 -42.57
N GLU A 137 -41.77 25.29 -43.04
CA GLU A 137 -41.04 26.04 -44.07
C GLU A 137 -40.56 25.20 -45.28
N GLU A 138 -40.37 23.88 -45.17
CA GLU A 138 -39.93 23.04 -46.31
C GLU A 138 -41.10 22.59 -47.23
N ASP A 139 -40.77 22.21 -48.47
CA ASP A 139 -41.68 21.55 -49.41
C ASP A 139 -42.20 20.22 -48.83
N ILE A 140 -43.38 19.75 -49.28
CA ILE A 140 -43.96 18.49 -48.80
C ILE A 140 -43.08 17.31 -49.26
N ASP A 141 -42.20 16.86 -48.37
CA ASP A 141 -41.25 15.78 -48.60
C ASP A 141 -41.39 14.65 -47.57
N GLU A 142 -40.51 13.66 -47.62
CA GLU A 142 -40.54 12.53 -46.67
C GLU A 142 -40.29 12.97 -45.22
N LYS A 143 -39.57 14.07 -45.01
CA LYS A 143 -39.29 14.61 -43.66
C LYS A 143 -40.53 15.25 -43.07
N PHE A 144 -41.35 15.94 -43.87
CA PHE A 144 -42.63 16.46 -43.45
C PHE A 144 -43.54 15.35 -42.90
N PHE A 145 -43.67 14.23 -43.61
CA PHE A 145 -44.51 13.11 -43.15
C PHE A 145 -43.93 12.43 -41.89
N LYS A 146 -42.61 12.29 -41.79
CA LYS A 146 -41.97 11.77 -40.56
C LYS A 146 -42.20 12.69 -39.36
N ALA A 147 -42.04 14.00 -39.54
CA ALA A 147 -42.33 14.99 -38.51
C ALA A 147 -43.82 14.96 -38.11
N LEU A 148 -44.74 14.89 -39.07
CA LEU A 148 -46.18 14.82 -38.80
C LEU A 148 -46.59 13.56 -38.03
N LEU A 149 -46.01 12.40 -38.38
CA LEU A 149 -46.20 11.16 -37.64
C LEU A 149 -45.69 11.28 -36.20
N HIS A 150 -44.52 11.89 -36.01
CA HIS A 150 -43.96 12.12 -34.68
C HIS A 150 -44.85 13.07 -33.85
N VAL A 151 -45.39 14.15 -34.44
CA VAL A 151 -46.38 15.03 -33.77
C VAL A 151 -47.62 14.23 -33.34
N GLN A 152 -48.13 13.33 -34.18
CA GLN A 152 -49.26 12.46 -33.82
C GLN A 152 -48.93 11.51 -32.68
N GLU A 153 -47.73 10.93 -32.68
CA GLU A 153 -47.24 10.07 -31.63
C GLU A 153 -47.14 10.82 -30.30
N ILE A 154 -46.51 12.00 -30.28
CA ILE A 154 -46.42 12.88 -29.10
C ILE A 154 -47.83 13.25 -28.60
N HIS A 155 -48.73 13.66 -29.50
CA HIS A 155 -50.10 14.00 -29.14
C HIS A 155 -50.86 12.80 -28.55
N SER A 156 -50.57 11.58 -28.99
CA SER A 156 -51.11 10.35 -28.37
C SER A 156 -50.51 10.09 -26.98
N ASN A 157 -49.20 10.29 -26.82
CA ASN A 157 -48.46 10.12 -25.56
C ASN A 157 -48.95 11.12 -24.50
N CYS A 158 -49.30 12.34 -24.90
CA CYS A 158 -49.88 13.35 -24.00
C CYS A 158 -51.18 12.87 -23.32
N LYS A 159 -51.97 12.00 -23.97
CA LYS A 159 -53.17 11.39 -23.35
C LYS A 159 -52.81 10.51 -22.14
N VAL A 160 -51.63 9.91 -22.14
CA VAL A 160 -51.11 9.17 -20.98
C VAL A 160 -50.72 10.16 -19.88
N LEU A 161 -50.04 11.26 -20.23
CA LEU A 161 -49.66 12.32 -19.28
C LEU A 161 -50.87 12.94 -18.56
N LEU A 162 -51.99 13.14 -19.27
CA LEU A 162 -53.26 13.65 -18.71
C LEU A 162 -53.88 12.73 -17.65
N ARG A 163 -53.53 11.44 -17.64
CA ARG A 163 -53.97 10.47 -16.62
C ARG A 163 -53.07 10.46 -15.39
N THR A 164 -51.95 11.17 -15.42
CA THR A 164 -50.99 11.29 -14.31
C THR A 164 -51.17 12.60 -13.55
N HIS A 165 -50.32 12.86 -12.54
CA HIS A 165 -50.34 14.11 -11.76
C HIS A 165 -49.92 15.36 -12.56
N HIS A 166 -49.36 15.23 -13.77
CA HIS A 166 -48.88 16.35 -14.59
C HIS A 166 -49.88 16.82 -15.65
N GLN A 167 -51.16 16.97 -15.26
CA GLN A 167 -52.25 17.32 -16.18
C GLN A 167 -52.06 18.64 -16.92
N ARG A 168 -51.61 19.70 -16.21
CA ARG A 168 -51.42 21.03 -16.81
C ARG A 168 -50.35 21.02 -17.91
N ALA A 169 -49.21 20.39 -17.65
CA ALA A 169 -48.14 20.25 -18.65
C ALA A 169 -48.60 19.39 -19.84
N GLY A 170 -49.37 18.32 -19.57
CA GLY A 170 -49.97 17.49 -20.61
C GLY A 170 -50.94 18.26 -21.51
N LEU A 171 -51.77 19.15 -20.94
CA LEU A 171 -52.67 20.03 -21.70
C LEU A 171 -51.89 21.05 -22.55
N GLU A 172 -50.91 21.73 -21.95
CA GLU A 172 -50.09 22.72 -22.67
C GLU A 172 -49.33 22.10 -23.85
N LEU A 173 -48.77 20.89 -23.68
CA LEU A 173 -48.14 20.12 -24.75
C LEU A 173 -49.15 19.67 -25.81
N MET A 174 -50.31 19.18 -25.40
CA MET A 174 -51.35 18.72 -26.32
C MET A 174 -51.84 19.87 -27.21
N ASP A 175 -52.14 21.03 -26.62
CA ASP A 175 -52.54 22.23 -27.36
C ASP A 175 -51.46 22.66 -28.36
N MET A 176 -50.19 22.66 -27.95
CA MET A 176 -49.07 22.98 -28.83
C MET A 176 -48.98 22.02 -30.02
N MET A 177 -49.12 20.71 -29.78
CA MET A 177 -49.08 19.69 -30.83
C MET A 177 -50.30 19.78 -31.76
N SER A 178 -51.48 20.11 -31.24
CA SER A 178 -52.68 20.35 -32.04
C SER A 178 -52.48 21.52 -33.02
N VAL A 179 -51.85 22.62 -32.58
CA VAL A 179 -51.52 23.75 -33.47
C VAL A 179 -50.58 23.32 -34.61
N TYR A 180 -49.57 22.49 -34.32
CA TYR A 180 -48.68 21.96 -35.37
C TYR A 180 -49.41 20.99 -36.33
N GLN A 181 -50.32 20.16 -35.82
CA GLN A 181 -51.13 19.26 -36.66
C GLN A 181 -52.08 20.04 -37.57
N GLU A 182 -52.81 21.02 -37.03
CA GLU A 182 -53.73 21.85 -37.81
C GLU A 182 -53.00 22.58 -38.93
N GLY A 183 -51.86 23.22 -38.62
CA GLY A 183 -51.03 23.88 -39.63
C GLY A 183 -50.52 22.92 -40.71
N ALA A 184 -50.12 21.70 -40.33
CA ALA A 184 -49.68 20.68 -41.28
C ALA A 184 -50.84 20.16 -42.17
N TYR A 185 -52.03 19.95 -41.62
CA TYR A 185 -53.21 19.52 -42.37
C TYR A 185 -53.72 20.60 -43.32
N GLU A 186 -53.71 21.87 -42.90
CA GLU A 186 -54.03 22.98 -43.80
C GLU A 186 -53.09 23.03 -45.01
N ARG A 187 -51.82 22.69 -44.83
CA ARG A 187 -50.84 22.60 -45.94
C ARG A 187 -51.07 21.38 -46.84
N LEU A 188 -51.51 20.25 -46.30
CA LEU A 188 -51.86 19.05 -47.08
C LEU A 188 -53.14 19.22 -47.90
N CYS A 189 -54.08 20.03 -47.42
CA CYS A 189 -55.37 20.28 -48.07
C CYS A 189 -55.37 21.48 -49.03
N ARG A 190 -54.32 22.30 -49.04
CA ARG A 190 -54.09 23.38 -50.00
C ARG A 190 -53.38 22.87 -51.25
#